data_AF-A0A6S7KGZ5-F1
#
_entry.id   AF-A0A6S7KGZ5-F1
#
_cell.length_a   1.000
_cell.length_b   1.000
_cell.length_c   1.000
_cell.angle_alpha   90.00
_cell.angle_beta   90.00
_cell.angle_gamma   90.00
#
_symmetry.space_group_name_H-M   'P 1'
#
loop_
_entity.id
_entity.type
_entity.pdbx_description
1 polymer ?
#
loop_
_entity_poly.entity_id
_entity_poly.type
_entity_poly.pdbx_seq_one_letter_code
_entity_poly.pdbx_strand_id
1 'polypeptide(L)'
;SNMKGYIHSISPVKNAKSSNRRYFNFIVQEKESVVRAVCFTPTKHTELHTLQQTKSPVSVSNFVKTSQGDDVIFNHYTKITPLDSTKVDFVYSDKLSTTEMVKSISACNELANEQLISLKAQVVQITGAKRIHTQHQ
;
A
#
# COMPACT_ATOMS: atom_id res chain seq x y z
N SER A 1 -4.67 7.31 -18.41
CA SER A 1 -3.98 6.11 -17.92
C SER A 1 -4.99 5.07 -17.47
N ASN A 2 -4.75 3.79 -17.80
CA ASN A 2 -5.56 2.65 -17.35
C ASN A 2 -4.64 1.61 -16.74
N MET A 3 -5.08 0.98 -15.64
CA MET A 3 -4.39 -0.16 -15.00
C MET A 3 -5.41 -1.26 -14.70
N LYS A 4 -4.94 -2.51 -14.66
CA LYS A 4 -5.74 -3.65 -14.19
C LYS A 4 -4.97 -4.41 -13.14
N GLY A 5 -5.65 -4.82 -12.07
CA GLY A 5 -4.95 -5.46 -10.97
C GLY A 5 -5.80 -5.85 -9.80
N TYR A 6 -5.12 -6.27 -8.74
CA TYR A 6 -5.73 -6.57 -7.45
C TYR A 6 -5.28 -5.54 -6.40
N ILE A 7 -6.17 -5.24 -5.46
CA ILE A 7 -5.87 -4.29 -4.38
C ILE A 7 -5.36 -5.05 -3.17
N HIS A 8 -4.24 -4.58 -2.58
CA HIS A 8 -3.66 -5.16 -1.37
C HIS A 8 -3.26 -4.09 -0.35
N SER A 9 -3.06 -4.56 0.88
CA SER A 9 -2.42 -3.83 1.97
C SER A 9 -2.96 -2.41 2.22
N ILE A 10 -4.29 -2.26 2.20
CA ILE A 10 -4.95 -0.99 2.52
C ILE A 10 -4.66 -0.59 3.98
N SER A 11 -4.10 0.60 4.16
CA SER A 11 -3.88 1.18 5.48
C SER A 11 -5.17 1.77 6.07
N PRO A 12 -5.23 2.02 7.39
CA PRO A 12 -6.21 2.93 7.97
C PRO A 12 -6.17 4.32 7.30
N VAL A 13 -7.28 5.05 7.36
CA VAL A 13 -7.33 6.45 6.91
C VAL A 13 -6.55 7.33 7.90
N LYS A 14 -5.59 8.08 7.38
CA LYS A 14 -4.70 8.98 8.10
C LYS A 14 -5.04 10.45 7.79
N ASN A 15 -4.64 11.36 8.68
CA ASN A 15 -4.68 12.79 8.45
C ASN A 15 -3.30 13.30 8.03
N ALA A 16 -3.22 14.06 6.94
CA ALA A 16 -1.99 14.71 6.51
C ALA A 16 -1.67 15.89 7.44
N LYS A 17 -0.49 15.88 8.04
CA LYS A 17 -0.03 16.93 8.96
C LYS A 17 -0.01 18.33 8.33
N SER A 18 0.23 18.41 7.01
CA SER A 18 0.44 19.67 6.29
C SER A 18 -0.82 20.31 5.70
N SER A 19 -1.92 19.57 5.55
CA SER A 19 -3.06 20.04 4.73
C SER A 19 -4.44 19.64 5.25
N ASN A 20 -4.52 19.03 6.44
CA ASN A 20 -5.75 18.45 7.00
C ASN A 20 -6.47 17.46 6.05
N ARG A 21 -5.81 17.05 4.96
CA ARG A 21 -6.35 16.11 3.98
C ARG A 21 -6.28 14.71 4.54
N ARG A 22 -7.38 13.97 4.40
CA ARG A 22 -7.44 12.57 4.77
C ARG A 22 -6.97 11.71 3.60
N TYR A 23 -6.19 10.69 3.89
CA TYR A 23 -5.67 9.77 2.88
C TYR A 23 -5.45 8.37 3.43
N PHE A 24 -5.30 7.39 2.55
CA PHE A 24 -4.83 6.06 2.90
C PHE A 24 -3.94 5.50 1.79
N ASN A 25 -3.04 4.60 2.17
CA ASN A 25 -2.11 3.96 1.25
C ASN A 25 -2.56 2.53 0.97
N PHE A 26 -2.21 2.02 -0.20
CA PHE A 26 -2.41 0.64 -0.60
C PHE A 26 -1.44 0.31 -1.74
N ILE A 27 -1.47 -0.93 -2.23
CA ILE A 27 -0.73 -1.32 -3.43
C ILE A 27 -1.68 -1.95 -4.44
N VAL A 28 -1.34 -1.80 -5.72
CA VAL A 28 -2.02 -2.46 -6.84
C VAL A 28 -1.07 -3.50 -7.40
N GLN A 29 -1.47 -4.76 -7.35
CA GLN A 29 -0.79 -5.84 -8.06
C GLN A 29 -1.18 -5.78 -9.53
N GLU A 30 -0.23 -5.51 -10.40
CA GLU A 30 -0.36 -5.74 -11.84
C GLU A 30 0.26 -7.11 -12.20
N LYS A 31 0.25 -7.47 -13.48
CA LYS A 31 0.74 -8.78 -13.94
C LYS A 31 2.21 -9.02 -13.59
N GLU A 32 3.05 -8.01 -13.83
CA GLU A 32 4.51 -8.11 -13.75
C GLU A 32 5.12 -7.17 -12.71
N SER A 33 4.29 -6.36 -12.04
CA SER A 33 4.73 -5.29 -11.16
C SER A 33 3.75 -5.06 -10.02
N VAL A 34 4.20 -4.28 -9.05
CA VAL A 34 3.39 -3.78 -7.95
C VAL A 34 3.55 -2.28 -7.89
N VAL A 35 2.42 -1.58 -7.88
CA VAL A 35 2.38 -0.11 -7.89
C VAL A 35 1.92 0.37 -6.52
N ARG A 36 2.66 1.30 -5.91
CA ARG A 36 2.22 1.92 -4.65
C ARG A 36 1.22 3.02 -4.96
N ALA A 37 0.18 3.08 -4.15
CA ALA A 37 -0.92 4.00 -4.36
C ALA A 37 -1.28 4.76 -3.08
N VAL A 38 -1.63 6.03 -3.26
CA VAL A 38 -2.24 6.86 -2.23
C VAL A 38 -3.60 7.33 -2.71
N CYS A 39 -4.63 7.20 -1.87
CA CYS A 39 -5.96 7.73 -2.14
C CYS A 39 -6.26 8.93 -1.25
N PHE A 40 -6.59 10.07 -1.85
CA PHE A 40 -7.04 11.28 -1.16
C PHE A 40 -8.57 11.43 -1.11
N THR A 41 -9.31 10.35 -1.40
CA THR A 41 -10.77 10.31 -1.35
C THR A 41 -11.20 9.24 -0.34
N PRO A 42 -11.29 9.57 0.97
CA PRO A 42 -11.56 8.61 2.04
C PRO A 42 -12.83 7.78 1.87
N THR A 43 -13.84 8.31 1.17
CA THR A 43 -15.09 7.61 0.88
C THR A 43 -14.91 6.36 0.02
N LYS A 44 -13.79 6.26 -0.73
CA LYS A 44 -13.43 5.06 -1.50
C LYS A 44 -12.79 3.95 -0.66
N HIS A 45 -12.49 4.22 0.63
CA HIS A 45 -11.80 3.26 1.50
C HIS A 45 -12.60 1.96 1.66
N THR A 46 -13.91 2.06 1.94
CA THR A 46 -14.78 0.88 2.11
C THR A 46 -14.86 0.04 0.84
N GLU A 47 -15.03 0.68 -0.33
CA GLU A 47 -15.09 -0.02 -1.63
C GLU A 47 -13.79 -0.78 -1.92
N LEU A 48 -12.64 -0.11 -1.78
CA LEU A 48 -11.32 -0.73 -1.99
C LEU A 48 -11.05 -1.84 -0.97
N HIS A 49 -11.48 -1.65 0.28
CA HIS A 49 -11.32 -2.68 1.31
C HIS A 49 -12.14 -3.92 0.99
N THR A 50 -13.38 -3.77 0.53
CA THR A 50 -14.19 -4.89 0.05
C THR A 50 -13.49 -5.63 -1.10
N LEU A 51 -12.98 -4.89 -2.10
CA LEU A 51 -12.27 -5.49 -3.24
C LEU A 51 -11.02 -6.28 -2.84
N GLN A 52 -10.27 -5.81 -1.85
CA GLN A 52 -9.15 -6.54 -1.26
C GLN A 52 -9.63 -7.83 -0.58
N GLN A 53 -10.70 -7.77 0.22
CA GLN A 53 -11.22 -8.93 0.96
C GLN A 53 -11.81 -9.99 0.03
N THR A 54 -12.52 -9.57 -1.02
CA THR A 54 -13.11 -10.46 -2.02
C THR A 54 -12.11 -10.91 -3.08
N LYS A 55 -10.84 -10.45 -3.00
CA LYS A 55 -9.78 -10.73 -3.97
C LYS A 55 -10.25 -10.50 -5.41
N SER A 56 -11.07 -9.47 -5.61
CA SER A 56 -11.68 -9.19 -6.91
C SER A 56 -10.74 -8.35 -7.77
N PRO A 57 -10.52 -8.71 -9.05
CA PRO A 57 -9.72 -7.88 -9.93
C PRO A 57 -10.47 -6.58 -10.25
N VAL A 58 -9.72 -5.54 -10.56
CA VAL A 58 -10.26 -4.22 -10.89
C VAL A 58 -9.61 -3.65 -12.13
N SER A 59 -10.37 -2.85 -12.87
CA SER A 59 -9.87 -1.87 -13.83
C SER A 59 -9.93 -0.50 -13.18
N VAL A 60 -8.83 0.25 -13.24
CA VAL A 60 -8.78 1.62 -12.73
C VAL A 60 -8.39 2.59 -13.84
N SER A 61 -9.16 3.66 -13.94
CA SER A 61 -8.94 4.75 -14.91
C SER A 61 -8.94 6.11 -14.20
N ASN A 62 -8.40 7.13 -14.87
CA ASN A 62 -8.33 8.51 -14.36
C ASN A 62 -7.57 8.66 -13.02
N PHE A 63 -6.55 7.82 -12.81
CA PHE A 63 -5.54 8.03 -11.77
C PHE A 63 -4.43 8.94 -12.28
N VAL A 64 -3.71 9.56 -11.35
CA VAL A 64 -2.55 10.42 -11.65
C VAL A 64 -1.28 9.65 -11.32
N LYS A 65 -0.28 9.69 -12.20
CA LYS A 65 1.07 9.20 -11.86
C LYS A 65 1.87 10.32 -11.22
N THR A 66 2.70 10.01 -10.22
CA THR A 66 3.63 10.99 -9.64
C THR A 66 4.69 11.40 -10.66
N SER A 67 5.37 12.53 -10.43
CA SER A 67 6.45 13.03 -11.30
C SER A 67 7.64 12.07 -11.39
N GLN A 68 7.83 11.20 -10.38
CA GLN A 68 8.83 10.13 -10.38
C GLN A 68 8.36 8.86 -11.11
N GLY A 69 7.08 8.78 -11.48
CA GLY A 69 6.53 7.72 -12.35
C GLY A 69 6.13 6.41 -11.65
N ASP A 70 6.68 6.15 -10.46
CA ASP A 70 6.52 4.86 -9.77
C ASP A 70 5.21 4.75 -8.95
N ASP A 71 4.78 5.87 -8.36
CA ASP A 71 3.60 5.91 -7.49
C ASP A 71 2.36 6.48 -8.20
N VAL A 72 1.17 6.02 -7.80
CA VAL A 72 -0.12 6.48 -8.33
C VAL A 72 -1.00 7.15 -7.28
N ILE A 73 -1.71 8.19 -7.69
CA ILE A 73 -2.62 8.95 -6.85
C ILE A 73 -4.05 8.68 -7.31
N PHE A 74 -4.86 8.19 -6.38
CA PHE A 74 -6.30 8.03 -6.53
C PHE A 74 -6.99 9.26 -5.92
N ASN A 75 -7.83 9.90 -6.72
CA ASN A 75 -8.62 11.06 -6.30
C ASN A 75 -10.10 10.82 -6.61
N HIS A 76 -10.93 11.86 -6.51
CA HIS A 76 -12.37 11.72 -6.73
C HIS A 76 -12.73 11.43 -8.18
N TYR A 77 -11.84 11.76 -9.14
CA TYR A 77 -12.01 11.45 -10.55
C TYR A 77 -11.60 10.02 -10.92
N THR A 78 -10.82 9.36 -10.05
CA THR A 78 -10.39 7.98 -10.28
C THR A 78 -11.58 7.04 -10.23
N LYS A 79 -11.78 6.31 -11.33
CA LYS A 79 -12.86 5.33 -11.47
C LYS A 79 -12.29 3.94 -11.25
N ILE A 80 -12.91 3.19 -10.33
CA ILE A 80 -12.59 1.81 -10.02
C ILE A 80 -13.76 0.98 -10.54
N THR A 81 -13.50 -0.07 -11.29
CA THR A 81 -14.53 -0.95 -11.83
C THR A 81 -14.13 -2.39 -11.56
N PRO A 82 -14.92 -3.15 -10.79
CA PRO A 82 -14.69 -4.58 -10.61
C PRO A 82 -14.68 -5.29 -11.96
N LEU A 83 -13.77 -6.25 -12.11
CA LEU A 83 -13.67 -7.10 -13.28
C LEU A 83 -14.07 -8.52 -12.91
N ASP A 84 -14.55 -9.25 -13.91
CA ASP A 84 -14.62 -10.70 -13.84
C ASP A 84 -13.20 -11.30 -13.88
N SER A 85 -12.98 -12.37 -13.12
CA SER A 85 -11.70 -13.09 -13.09
C SER A 85 -11.20 -13.54 -14.47
N THR A 86 -12.10 -13.81 -15.41
CA THR A 86 -11.78 -14.18 -16.80
C THR A 86 -11.20 -13.02 -17.63
N LYS A 87 -11.28 -11.78 -17.13
CA LYS A 87 -10.79 -10.57 -17.81
C LYS A 87 -9.36 -10.19 -17.44
N VAL A 88 -8.71 -11.00 -16.60
CA VAL A 88 -7.33 -10.84 -16.14
C VAL A 88 -6.61 -12.17 -16.33
N ASP A 89 -5.38 -12.13 -16.84
CA ASP A 89 -4.56 -13.31 -17.18
C ASP A 89 -3.54 -13.67 -16.09
N PHE A 90 -3.74 -13.16 -14.87
CA PHE A 90 -2.94 -13.44 -13.68
C PHE A 90 -3.84 -13.49 -12.45
N VAL A 91 -3.37 -14.16 -11.40
CA VAL A 91 -4.13 -14.41 -10.16
C VAL A 91 -3.67 -13.50 -9.03
N TYR A 92 -4.57 -13.27 -8.07
CA TYR A 92 -4.24 -12.60 -6.82
C TYR A 92 -3.08 -13.31 -6.10
N SER A 93 -2.07 -12.54 -5.68
CA SER A 93 -0.91 -13.05 -4.94
C SER A 93 -1.04 -12.77 -3.44
N ASP A 94 -1.18 -13.83 -2.64
CA ASP A 94 -1.17 -13.71 -1.17
C ASP A 94 0.19 -13.24 -0.60
N LYS A 95 1.23 -13.15 -1.44
CA LYS A 95 2.59 -12.76 -1.03
C LYS A 95 2.82 -11.25 -1.02
N LEU A 96 1.87 -10.45 -1.54
CA LEU A 96 2.02 -9.01 -1.67
C LEU A 96 1.53 -8.30 -0.41
N SER A 97 2.41 -8.28 0.59
CA SER A 97 2.32 -7.40 1.77
C SER A 97 3.21 -6.17 1.57
N THR A 98 2.82 -5.01 2.10
CA THR A 98 3.34 -3.65 1.83
C THR A 98 4.82 -3.37 2.04
N THR A 99 5.65 -4.37 2.27
CA THR A 99 7.08 -4.20 2.37
C THR A 99 7.72 -5.55 2.10
N GLU A 100 8.84 -5.59 1.37
CA GLU A 100 9.65 -6.81 1.24
C GLU A 100 9.72 -7.49 2.61
N MET A 101 9.04 -8.64 2.72
CA MET A 101 9.00 -9.37 3.98
C MET A 101 10.38 -9.99 4.13
N VAL A 102 11.19 -9.39 5.00
CA VAL A 102 12.52 -9.92 5.24
C VAL A 102 12.35 -11.28 5.93
N LYS A 103 12.94 -12.32 5.33
CA LYS A 103 12.74 -13.72 5.75
C LYS A 103 13.38 -14.04 7.11
N SER A 104 14.29 -13.19 7.59
CA SER A 104 14.99 -13.35 8.86
C SER A 104 15.49 -12.01 9.41
N ILE A 105 15.75 -11.95 10.72
CA ILE A 105 16.40 -10.78 11.35
C ILE A 105 17.81 -10.56 10.77
N SER A 106 18.50 -11.63 10.39
CA SER A 106 19.87 -11.55 9.84
C SER A 106 19.95 -10.78 8.52
N ALA A 107 18.92 -10.88 7.67
CA ALA A 107 18.88 -10.17 6.41
C ALA A 107 18.73 -8.65 6.57
N CYS A 108 18.41 -8.15 7.77
CA CYS A 108 18.44 -6.71 8.05
C CYS A 108 19.84 -6.10 7.98
N ASN A 109 20.90 -6.91 8.12
CA ASN A 109 22.30 -6.43 8.10
C ASN A 109 22.77 -6.02 6.71
N GLU A 110 22.09 -6.50 5.65
CA GLU A 110 22.48 -6.28 4.25
C GLU A 110 21.65 -5.17 3.59
N LEU A 111 20.75 -4.53 4.35
CA LEU A 111 19.86 -3.51 3.85
C LEU A 111 20.55 -2.14 3.81
N ALA A 112 20.11 -1.30 2.87
CA ALA A 112 20.52 0.09 2.85
C ALA A 112 19.91 0.84 4.06
N ASN A 113 20.63 1.87 4.53
CA ASN A 113 20.08 2.79 5.51
C ASN A 113 18.76 3.39 5.00
N GLU A 114 17.81 3.62 5.91
CA GLU A 114 16.48 4.21 5.64
C GLU A 114 15.55 3.37 4.76
N GLN A 115 15.93 2.14 4.43
CA GLN A 115 15.06 1.21 3.71
C GLN A 115 13.88 0.75 4.59
N LEU A 116 12.66 0.94 4.09
CA LEU A 116 11.46 0.44 4.74
C LEU A 116 11.36 -1.08 4.57
N ILE A 117 11.12 -1.80 5.67
CA ILE A 117 10.92 -3.27 5.68
C ILE A 117 9.71 -3.70 6.52
N SER A 118 9.28 -4.96 6.32
CA SER A 118 8.34 -5.66 7.19
C SER A 118 8.98 -6.96 7.67
N LEU A 119 8.86 -7.25 8.97
CA LEU A 119 9.44 -8.42 9.61
C LEU A 119 8.38 -9.06 10.52
N LYS A 120 8.29 -10.39 10.48
CA LYS A 120 7.53 -11.19 11.46
C LYS A 120 8.52 -11.96 12.34
N ALA A 121 8.46 -11.75 13.66
CA ALA A 121 9.37 -12.37 14.61
C ALA A 121 8.67 -12.70 15.93
N GLN A 122 9.26 -13.60 16.72
CA GLN A 122 8.85 -13.87 18.09
C GLN A 122 9.45 -12.83 19.05
N VAL A 123 8.65 -12.32 19.97
CA VAL A 123 9.13 -11.41 21.03
C VAL A 123 9.78 -12.25 22.13
N VAL A 124 11.07 -12.01 22.39
CA VAL A 124 11.81 -12.70 23.47
C VAL A 124 11.71 -11.93 24.78
N GLN A 125 11.79 -10.60 24.73
CA GLN A 125 11.75 -9.74 25.92
C GLN A 125 11.24 -8.34 25.55
N ILE A 126 10.53 -7.70 26.47
CA ILE A 126 10.09 -6.30 26.38
C ILE A 126 10.59 -5.56 27.62
N THR A 127 11.21 -4.40 27.44
CA THR A 127 11.63 -3.51 28.55
C THR A 127 10.63 -2.39 28.77
N GLY A 128 10.71 -1.71 29.92
CA GLY A 128 9.84 -0.58 30.25
C GLY A 128 9.95 0.58 29.25
N ALA A 129 8.84 1.32 29.07
CA ALA A 129 8.78 2.46 28.17
C ALA A 129 9.66 3.62 28.68
N LYS A 130 10.47 4.20 27.79
CA LYS A 130 11.30 5.38 28.08
C LYS A 130 10.77 6.59 27.33
N ARG A 131 10.61 7.72 28.02
CA ARG A 131 10.26 9.01 27.39
C ARG A 131 11.53 9.67 26.84
N ILE A 132 11.56 9.95 25.55
CA ILE A 132 12.66 10.66 24.87
C ILE A 132 12.18 12.06 24.49
N HIS A 133 12.95 13.09 24.86
CA HIS A 133 12.70 14.47 24.45
C HIS A 133 13.57 14.76 23.23
N THR A 134 12.95 15.13 22.12
CA THR A 134 13.63 15.48 20.86
C THR A 134 13.63 17.00 20.69
N GLN A 135 14.81 17.60 20.44
CA GLN A 135 14.93 18.98 19.99
C GLN A 135 15.23 18.99 18.48
N HIS A 136 14.55 19.85 17.73
CA HIS A 136 14.88 20.10 16.33
C HIS A 136 16.08 21.06 16.28
N GLN A 137 17.18 20.63 15.67
CA GLN A 137 18.25 21.52 15.20
C GLN A 137 17.87 22.08 13.82
#